data_AF-A0A2N8NBP3-F1
#
_entry.id   AF-A0A2N8NBP3-F1
#
_cell.length_a   1.000
_cell.length_b   1.000
_cell.length_c   1.000
_cell.angle_alpha   90.00
_cell.angle_beta   90.00
_cell.angle_gamma   90.00
#
_symmetry.space_group_name_H-M   'P 1'
#
loop_
_entity.id
_entity.type
_entity.pdbx_description
1 polymer ?
#
loop_
_entity_poly.entity_id
_entity_poly.type
_entity_poly.pdbx_seq_one_letter_code
_entity_poly.pdbx_strand_id
1 'polypeptide(L)'
;MEATQRTLIDLPERAIRALQLRAKTSGMSLKRYMEVLLIQQSEEPLSDEQLYKSMLLMYPDGKEEASDAEVAEFRAWLKLSS
;
A
#
# COMPACT_ATOMS: atom_id res chain seq x y z
N MET A 1 11.17 -11.50 -16.70
CA MET A 1 10.16 -10.44 -16.93
C MET A 1 9.04 -10.69 -15.94
N GLU A 2 8.67 -9.69 -15.14
CA GLU A 2 7.55 -9.83 -14.21
C GLU A 2 6.24 -10.07 -14.97
N ALA A 3 5.36 -10.88 -14.40
CA ALA A 3 4.04 -11.12 -14.97
C ALA A 3 3.22 -9.82 -14.92
N THR A 4 2.60 -9.45 -16.04
CA THR A 4 1.74 -8.27 -16.10
C THR A 4 0.28 -8.67 -16.09
N GLN A 5 -0.52 -8.02 -15.25
CA GLN A 5 -1.97 -8.17 -15.20
C GLN A 5 -2.64 -6.92 -15.76
N ARG A 6 -3.66 -7.09 -16.62
CA ARG A 6 -4.45 -5.97 -17.14
C ARG A 6 -5.54 -5.60 -16.15
N THR A 7 -5.62 -4.32 -15.82
CA THR A 7 -6.66 -3.75 -14.94
C THR A 7 -7.47 -2.72 -15.71
N LEU A 8 -8.80 -2.81 -15.62
CA LEU A 8 -9.72 -1.79 -16.11
C LEU A 8 -10.11 -0.88 -14.95
N ILE A 9 -10.02 0.44 -15.15
CA ILE A 9 -10.36 1.43 -14.12
C ILE A 9 -11.22 2.53 -14.73
N ASP A 10 -12.19 3.00 -13.95
CA ASP A 10 -13.00 4.16 -14.28
C ASP A 10 -12.46 5.39 -13.54
N LEU A 11 -12.25 6.48 -14.28
CA LEU A 11 -11.78 7.75 -13.74
C LEU A 11 -12.69 8.89 -14.18
N PRO A 12 -12.96 9.89 -13.32
CA PRO A 12 -13.67 11.08 -13.73
C PRO A 12 -12.99 11.77 -14.92
N GLU A 13 -13.77 12.23 -15.89
CA GLU A 13 -13.24 12.85 -17.12
C GLU A 13 -12.27 14.02 -16.82
N ARG A 14 -12.57 14.80 -15.77
CA ARG A 14 -11.69 15.88 -15.30
C ARG A 14 -10.29 15.39 -14.91
N ALA A 15 -10.21 14.22 -14.28
CA ALA A 15 -8.95 13.63 -13.85
C ALA A 15 -8.17 13.09 -15.05
N ILE A 16 -8.87 12.45 -16.01
CA ILE A 16 -8.27 11.99 -17.27
C ILE A 16 -7.63 13.16 -18.02
N ARG A 17 -8.34 14.29 -18.16
CA ARG A 17 -7.79 15.50 -18.82
C ARG A 17 -6.53 16.02 -18.13
N ALA A 18 -6.55 16.09 -16.79
CA ALA A 18 -5.38 16.54 -16.03
C ALA A 18 -4.17 15.59 -16.20
N LEU A 19 -4.41 14.27 -16.16
CA LEU A 19 -3.36 13.26 -16.38
C LEU A 19 -2.82 13.31 -17.81
N GLN A 20 -3.67 13.54 -18.81
CA GLN A 20 -3.23 13.69 -20.21
C GLN A 20 -2.32 14.90 -20.39
N LEU A 21 -2.63 16.03 -19.76
CA LEU A 21 -1.76 17.21 -19.81
C LEU A 21 -0.39 16.90 -19.21
N ARG A 22 -0.37 16.28 -18.02
CA ARG A 22 0.87 15.89 -17.33
C ARG A 22 1.70 14.90 -18.16
N ALA A 23 1.06 13.89 -18.73
CA ALA A 23 1.72 12.92 -19.60
C ALA A 23 2.39 13.60 -20.80
N LYS A 24 1.68 14.51 -21.48
CA LYS A 24 2.23 15.30 -22.60
C LYS A 24 3.42 16.16 -22.16
N THR A 25 3.32 16.85 -21.02
CA THR A 25 4.44 17.67 -20.51
C THR A 25 5.66 16.83 -20.14
N SER A 26 5.47 15.57 -19.76
CA SER A 26 6.54 14.62 -19.46
C SER A 26 7.03 13.84 -20.70
N GLY A 27 6.51 14.11 -21.90
CA GLY A 27 6.87 13.40 -23.13
C GLY A 27 6.41 11.93 -23.16
N MET A 28 5.39 11.58 -22.38
CA MET A 28 4.88 10.23 -22.23
C MET A 28 3.47 10.06 -22.81
N SER A 29 3.11 8.84 -23.18
CA SER A 29 1.70 8.48 -23.39
C SER A 29 0.96 8.47 -22.04
N LEU A 30 -0.36 8.72 -22.06
CA LEU A 30 -1.19 8.66 -20.86
C LEU A 30 -1.04 7.31 -20.14
N LYS A 31 -1.09 6.20 -20.89
CA LYS A 31 -0.90 4.84 -20.36
C LYS A 31 0.44 4.71 -19.63
N ARG A 32 1.54 5.08 -20.29
CA ARG A 32 2.88 4.94 -19.69
C ARG A 32 3.04 5.82 -18.46
N TYR A 33 2.50 7.03 -18.49
CA TYR A 33 2.51 7.95 -17.36
C TYR A 33 1.76 7.37 -16.15
N MET A 34 0.57 6.80 -16.37
CA MET A 34 -0.21 6.14 -15.32
C MET A 34 0.50 4.90 -14.76
N GLU A 35 1.10 4.06 -15.61
CA GLU A 35 1.88 2.90 -15.17
C GLU A 35 3.04 3.29 -14.27
N VAL A 36 3.81 4.32 -14.65
CA VAL A 36 4.92 4.82 -13.83
C VAL A 36 4.43 5.30 -12.46
N LEU A 37 3.37 6.11 -12.42
CA LEU A 37 2.81 6.60 -11.16
C LEU A 37 2.32 5.47 -10.27
N LEU A 38 1.59 4.50 -10.83
CA LEU A 38 1.05 3.38 -10.05
C LEU A 38 2.14 2.45 -9.53
N ILE A 39 3.19 2.20 -10.32
CA ILE A 39 4.33 1.39 -9.88
C ILE A 39 5.08 2.12 -8.75
N GLN A 40 5.39 3.40 -8.94
CA GLN A 40 6.06 4.21 -7.91
C GLN A 40 5.25 4.22 -6.60
N GLN A 41 3.94 4.46 -6.69
CA GLN A 41 3.06 4.44 -5.52
C GLN A 41 3.00 3.06 -4.84
N SER A 42 3.15 1.96 -5.60
CA SER A 42 3.15 0.60 -5.05
C SER A 42 4.44 0.24 -4.32
N GLU A 43 5.54 0.92 -4.65
CA GLU A 43 6.84 0.77 -4.00
C GLU A 43 6.96 1.65 -2.74
N GLU A 44 6.07 2.63 -2.57
CA GLU A 44 6.04 3.47 -1.37
C GLU A 44 5.67 2.61 -0.15
N PRO A 45 6.50 2.61 0.92
CA PRO A 45 6.18 1.86 2.11
C PRO A 45 4.92 2.43 2.76
N LEU A 46 4.00 1.54 3.13
CA LEU A 46 2.89 1.92 3.99
C LEU A 46 3.45 2.45 5.32
N SER A 47 2.90 3.56 5.80
CA SER A 47 3.19 3.99 7.17
C SER A 47 2.70 2.95 8.17
N ASP A 48 3.33 2.91 9.36
CA ASP A 48 2.93 2.00 10.44
C ASP A 48 1.44 2.11 10.77
N GLU A 49 0.87 3.32 10.70
CA GLU A 49 -0.56 3.56 10.91
C GLU A 49 -1.42 2.91 9.81
N GLN A 50 -1.03 3.05 8.54
CA GLN A 50 -1.74 2.44 7.41
C GLN A 50 -1.64 0.92 7.44
N LEU A 51 -0.47 0.39 7.81
CA LEU A 51 -0.24 -1.03 8.00
C LEU A 51 -1.08 -1.58 9.16
N TYR A 52 -1.09 -0.90 10.31
CA TYR A 52 -1.92 -1.31 11.45
C TYR A 52 -3.42 -1.30 11.09
N LYS A 53 -3.91 -0.26 10.41
CA LYS A 53 -5.28 -0.21 9.91
C LYS A 53 -5.62 -1.34 8.95
N SER A 54 -4.70 -1.69 8.04
CA SER A 54 -4.94 -2.80 7.10
C SER A 54 -4.96 -4.14 7.82
N MET A 55 -4.09 -4.35 8.82
CA MET A 55 -4.09 -5.54 9.66
C MET A 55 -5.41 -5.70 10.43
N LEU A 56 -5.94 -4.63 11.03
CA LEU A 56 -7.24 -4.66 11.70
C LEU A 56 -8.43 -4.96 10.78
N LEU A 57 -8.35 -4.59 9.50
CA LEU A 57 -9.40 -4.81 8.52
C LEU A 57 -9.36 -6.22 7.92
N MET A 58 -8.16 -6.75 7.69
CA MET A 58 -7.96 -8.05 7.04
C MET A 58 -7.88 -9.22 8.02
N TYR A 59 -7.45 -8.98 9.25
CA TYR A 59 -7.24 -10.01 10.27
C TYR A 59 -8.06 -9.68 11.52
N PRO A 60 -9.23 -10.34 11.71
CA PRO A 60 -10.09 -10.14 12.88
C PRO A 60 -9.37 -10.33 14.21
N ASP A 61 -8.40 -11.24 14.26
CA ASP A 61 -7.59 -11.56 15.44
C ASP A 61 -6.74 -10.37 15.92
N GLY A 62 -6.44 -9.41 15.04
CA GLY A 62 -5.79 -8.15 15.42
C GLY A 62 -6.67 -7.24 16.29
N LYS A 63 -7.93 -7.62 16.53
CA LYS A 63 -8.87 -6.93 17.43
C LYS A 63 -8.89 -7.55 18.84
N GLU A 64 -8.17 -8.63 19.07
CA GLU A 64 -8.04 -9.24 20.39
C GLU A 64 -6.76 -8.73 21.05
N GLU A 65 -6.86 -8.30 22.31
CA GLU A 65 -5.68 -7.97 23.10
C GLU A 65 -4.85 -9.25 23.28
N ALA A 66 -3.53 -9.15 23.09
CA ALA A 66 -2.63 -10.26 23.33
C ALA A 66 -2.79 -10.75 24.77
N SER A 67 -2.89 -12.06 24.94
CA SER A 67 -2.98 -12.69 26.26
C SER A 67 -1.72 -12.45 27.08
N ASP A 68 -1.82 -12.54 28.41
CA ASP A 68 -0.68 -12.39 29.31
C ASP A 68 0.49 -13.34 28.96
N ALA A 69 0.18 -14.53 28.43
CA ALA A 69 1.18 -15.50 27.97
C ALA A 69 1.93 -15.01 26.72
N GLU A 70 1.21 -14.52 25.71
CA GLU A 70 1.81 -13.98 24.48
C GLU A 70 2.65 -12.74 24.77
N VAL A 71 2.21 -11.88 25.69
CA VAL A 71 2.97 -10.70 26.14
C VAL A 71 4.26 -11.13 26.83
N ALA A 72 4.22 -12.14 27.69
CA ALA A 72 5.40 -12.66 28.39
C ALA A 72 6.41 -13.27 27.42
N GLU A 73 5.96 -14.08 26.45
CA GLU A 73 6.80 -14.66 25.41
C GLU A 73 7.44 -13.60 24.52
N PHE A 74 6.68 -12.58 24.11
CA PHE A 74 7.20 -11.50 23.29
C PHE A 74 8.27 -10.65 24.02
N ARG A 75 8.05 -10.35 25.31
CA ARG A 75 9.02 -9.62 26.14
C ARG A 75 10.31 -10.42 26.35
N ALA A 76 10.19 -11.74 26.53
CA ALA A 76 11.33 -12.63 26.62
C ALA A 76 12.13 -12.69 25.30
N TRP A 77 11.43 -12.76 24.16
CA TRP A 77 12.05 -12.71 22.83
C TRP A 77 12.83 -11.41 22.59
N LEU A 78 12.28 -10.26 22.99
CA LEU A 78 12.95 -8.95 22.94
C LEU A 78 14.12 -8.80 23.92
N LYS A 79 14.36 -9.79 24.80
CA LYS A 79 15.36 -9.73 25.89
C LYS A 79 15.15 -8.53 26.83
N LEU A 80 13.91 -8.06 26.95
CA LEU A 80 13.50 -7.02 27.89
C LEU A 80 13.15 -7.61 29.26
N SER A 81 13.40 -8.91 29.46
CA SER A 81 13.25 -9.59 30.75
C SER A 81 14.23 -8.99 31.77
N SER A 82 13.67 -8.28 32.76
CA SER A 82 14.31 -8.03 34.05
C SER A 82 14.18 -9.26 34.95
#